data_AF-A0A6J8E0W2-F1
#
_entry.id   AF-A0A6J8E0W2-F1
#
_cell.length_a   1.000
_cell.length_b   1.000
_cell.length_c   1.000
_cell.angle_alpha   90.00
_cell.angle_beta   90.00
_cell.angle_gamma   90.00
#
_symmetry.space_group_name_H-M   'P 1'
#
loop_
_entity.id
_entity.type
_entity.pdbx_description
1 polymer ?
#
loop_
_entity_poly.entity_id
_entity_poly.type
_entity_poly.pdbx_seq_one_letter_code
_entity_poly.pdbx_strand_id
1 'polypeptide(L)'
;MLKVKLRSSRREKNKATPIHNETTTVKLEKKSSKQKMKEYRDRLKENPDTYKAYLASEAERNRAYRARLDDQQRERQREKTRIRVQKFREKTKSAMTLKTPNDDALVQPKTPKTRQKVKDQREYWRNKKKEQRKNMTAQKRRRVNEKRRLNYAEKRDKKLTTKEKEKEARTTTTGYKTKEAERKAVYRAKQSLPSSSNKFASVLAGIAASATPRKRAALENDGIILTPSKRRRLDMCSQSLAKITDEIQSKKYKRSKLALSRRRILASSIVWSSNTHEKKLWYVRAFAYKCSKLKGVWTDKKRSDALDEDTIKKKLKIFFSGNRVIQDAYRTKKHVSKKTMEAKRILEVSLVDTYEKFKEQNTECSISFSKFSSLRPSNVKTMNKNAFNNCLCEYCTNIELKVKAIEKVVGNRSFVKNRYDISKETLCIKANYSQFYHKKCLERKCDKCGPAKFTKSLTDVLNKKSTTVEWHRWENQTIIHKR
;
A
#
# COMPACT_ATOMS: atom_id res chain seq x y z
N MET A 1 -1.67 74.57 -10.48
CA MET A 1 -0.58 75.01 -9.56
C MET A 1 -0.71 74.30 -8.23
N LEU A 2 0.43 73.92 -7.64
CA LEU A 2 0.66 73.56 -6.23
C LEU A 2 0.00 72.30 -5.65
N LYS A 3 0.73 71.17 -5.75
CA LYS A 3 0.67 70.06 -4.78
C LYS A 3 1.53 70.43 -3.57
N VAL A 4 0.91 70.65 -2.41
CA VAL A 4 1.61 70.81 -1.13
C VAL A 4 1.59 69.49 -0.36
N LYS A 5 2.79 69.06 0.03
CA LYS A 5 3.10 67.89 0.86
C LYS A 5 2.59 68.09 2.30
N LEU A 6 2.03 67.05 2.91
CA LEU A 6 2.04 66.89 4.37
C LEU A 6 2.74 65.59 4.76
N ARG A 7 3.67 65.77 5.70
CA ARG A 7 4.72 64.86 6.17
C ARG A 7 4.15 63.66 6.96
N SER A 8 4.66 62.46 6.71
CA SER A 8 4.53 61.35 7.65
C SER A 8 5.67 61.41 8.68
N SER A 9 5.27 61.46 9.95
CA SER A 9 6.14 61.44 11.12
C SER A 9 7.00 60.17 11.14
N ARG A 10 8.32 60.39 11.21
CA ARG A 10 9.38 59.40 11.24
C ARG A 10 9.52 58.93 12.69
N ARG A 11 9.03 57.73 13.01
CA ARG A 11 9.24 57.10 14.33
C ARG A 11 10.71 56.68 14.45
N GLU A 12 11.44 57.38 15.32
CA GLU A 12 12.79 57.06 15.76
C GLU A 12 12.82 55.67 16.39
N LYS A 13 13.75 54.84 15.92
CA LYS A 13 14.04 53.53 16.50
C LYS A 13 15.24 53.67 17.41
N ASN A 14 15.00 53.72 18.71
CA ASN A 14 16.03 53.55 19.73
C ASN A 14 16.65 52.16 19.59
N LYS A 15 17.97 52.14 19.38
CA LYS A 15 18.80 50.93 19.41
C LYS A 15 19.02 50.53 20.87
N ALA A 16 18.33 49.49 21.32
CA ALA A 16 18.71 48.75 22.52
C ALA A 16 19.65 47.60 22.15
N THR A 17 20.74 47.46 22.89
CA THR A 17 21.74 46.39 22.82
C THR A 17 21.13 45.01 23.14
N PRO A 18 21.59 43.92 22.50
CA PRO A 18 21.03 42.60 22.74
C PRO A 18 21.68 41.94 23.95
N ILE A 19 20.88 41.70 25.00
CA ILE A 19 21.21 40.79 26.10
C ILE A 19 21.09 39.35 25.57
N HIS A 20 22.20 38.63 25.52
CA HIS A 20 22.24 37.21 25.15
C HIS A 20 21.68 36.36 26.30
N ASN A 21 20.38 36.05 26.24
CA ASN A 21 19.81 34.96 27.03
C ASN A 21 19.80 33.67 26.20
N GLU A 22 20.57 32.68 26.66
CA GLU A 22 20.58 31.31 26.15
C GLU A 22 19.19 30.68 26.31
N THR A 23 18.39 30.73 25.25
CA THR A 23 17.10 30.04 25.20
C THR A 23 17.31 28.63 24.65
N THR A 24 17.25 27.65 25.55
CA THR A 24 17.08 26.23 25.24
C THR A 24 15.90 26.05 24.28
N THR A 25 16.19 25.82 23.01
CA THR A 25 15.19 25.60 21.96
C THR A 25 14.61 24.19 22.07
N VAL A 26 13.64 24.01 22.96
CA VAL A 26 12.81 22.80 22.98
C VAL A 26 12.07 22.71 21.64
N LYS A 27 12.42 21.71 20.82
CA LYS A 27 11.74 21.39 19.56
C LYS A 27 10.29 21.00 19.86
N LEU A 28 9.39 21.98 19.80
CA LEU A 28 7.95 21.73 19.81
C LEU A 28 7.58 20.87 18.60
N GLU A 29 7.12 19.65 18.86
CA GLU A 29 6.61 18.75 17.84
C GLU A 29 5.54 19.46 17.00
N LYS A 30 5.64 19.36 15.67
CA LYS A 30 4.68 20.00 14.76
C LYS A 30 3.32 19.29 14.87
N LYS A 31 2.48 19.79 15.77
CA LYS A 31 1.09 19.35 15.92
C LYS A 31 0.33 19.54 14.60
N SER A 32 -0.47 18.54 14.24
CA SER A 32 -1.37 18.62 13.08
C SER A 32 -2.35 19.78 13.25
N SER A 33 -2.78 20.42 12.15
CA SER A 33 -3.76 21.51 12.18
C SER A 33 -5.04 21.11 12.94
N LYS A 34 -5.49 19.87 12.77
CA LYS A 34 -6.63 19.31 13.52
C LYS A 34 -6.39 19.31 15.04
N GLN A 35 -5.18 18.99 15.45
CA GLN A 35 -4.79 18.91 16.87
C GLN A 35 -4.63 20.31 17.48
N LYS A 36 -4.04 21.25 16.74
CA LYS A 36 -3.97 22.67 17.14
C LYS A 36 -5.36 23.29 17.32
N MET A 37 -6.28 23.02 16.40
CA MET A 37 -7.66 23.49 16.49
C MET A 37 -8.42 22.83 17.64
N LYS A 38 -8.12 21.57 17.95
CA LYS A 38 -8.68 20.88 19.11
C LYS A 38 -8.20 21.52 20.41
N GLU A 39 -6.89 21.69 20.57
CA GLU A 39 -6.29 22.33 21.76
C GLU A 39 -6.74 23.79 21.94
N TYR A 40 -6.93 24.53 20.86
CA TYR A 40 -7.53 25.86 20.91
C TYR A 40 -8.97 25.83 21.45
N ARG A 41 -9.80 24.90 20.96
CA ARG A 41 -11.18 24.73 21.45
C ARG A 41 -11.24 24.25 22.88
N ASP A 42 -10.30 23.39 23.28
CA ASP A 42 -10.23 22.86 24.64
C ASP A 42 -9.82 23.99 25.61
N ARG A 43 -8.79 24.80 25.27
CA ARG A 43 -8.40 26.00 26.04
C ARG A 43 -9.51 27.04 26.15
N LEU A 44 -10.28 27.27 25.07
CA LEU A 44 -11.43 28.16 25.13
C LEU A 44 -12.51 27.68 26.10
N LYS A 45 -12.65 26.36 26.28
CA LYS A 45 -13.67 25.77 27.18
C LYS A 45 -13.23 25.72 28.64
N GLU A 46 -11.94 25.87 28.93
CA GLU A 46 -11.41 25.92 30.30
C GLU A 46 -11.94 27.14 31.07
N ASN A 47 -12.19 28.27 30.37
CA ASN A 47 -12.74 29.49 30.95
C ASN A 47 -14.17 29.75 30.42
N PRO A 48 -15.23 29.49 31.21
CA PRO A 48 -16.62 29.55 30.77
C PRO A 48 -17.03 30.90 30.16
N ASP A 49 -16.54 32.01 30.72
CA ASP A 49 -16.92 33.34 30.26
C ASP A 49 -16.26 33.70 28.92
N THR A 50 -15.00 33.29 28.73
CA THR A 50 -14.33 33.44 27.42
C THR A 50 -15.00 32.59 26.34
N TYR A 51 -15.50 31.40 26.70
CA TYR A 51 -16.25 30.55 25.78
C TYR A 51 -17.59 31.18 25.39
N LYS A 52 -18.32 31.74 26.36
CA LYS A 52 -19.58 32.46 26.10
C LYS A 52 -19.36 33.67 25.19
N ALA A 53 -18.34 34.48 25.45
CA ALA A 53 -17.98 35.62 24.60
C ALA A 53 -17.60 35.17 23.17
N TYR A 54 -16.85 34.07 23.04
CA TYR A 54 -16.52 33.49 21.74
C TYR A 54 -17.78 33.04 20.97
N LEU A 55 -18.73 32.37 21.63
CA LEU A 55 -20.00 31.94 21.03
C LEU A 55 -20.85 33.13 20.59
N ALA A 56 -20.90 34.20 21.40
CA ALA A 56 -21.62 35.43 21.04
C ALA A 56 -21.02 36.07 19.77
N SER A 57 -19.69 36.17 19.70
CA SER A 57 -18.98 36.68 18.51
C SER A 57 -19.17 35.79 17.26
N GLU A 58 -19.23 34.47 17.42
CA GLU A 58 -19.54 33.56 16.30
C GLU A 58 -21.00 33.70 15.82
N ALA A 59 -21.95 33.85 16.76
CA ALA A 59 -23.34 34.09 16.44
C ALA A 59 -23.54 35.43 15.70
N GLU A 60 -22.84 36.48 16.11
CA GLU A 60 -22.84 37.78 15.43
C GLU A 60 -22.23 37.70 14.02
N ARG A 61 -21.08 37.04 13.86
CA ARG A 61 -20.49 36.79 12.53
C ARG A 61 -21.43 36.03 11.61
N ASN A 62 -22.15 35.03 12.14
CA ASN A 62 -23.14 34.29 11.37
C ASN A 62 -24.37 35.14 11.01
N ARG A 63 -24.82 36.03 11.91
CA ARG A 63 -25.89 37.00 11.60
C ARG A 63 -25.45 37.97 10.50
N ALA A 64 -24.26 38.55 10.61
CA ALA A 64 -23.69 39.45 9.60
C ALA A 64 -23.51 38.75 8.24
N TYR A 65 -23.02 37.50 8.24
CA TYR A 65 -22.92 36.69 7.02
C TYR A 65 -24.29 36.44 6.37
N ARG A 66 -25.32 36.11 7.18
CA ARG A 66 -26.68 35.90 6.70
C ARG A 66 -27.32 37.18 6.16
N ALA A 67 -27.04 38.32 6.76
CA ALA A 67 -27.53 39.62 6.30
C ALA A 67 -26.90 40.03 4.96
N ARG A 68 -25.67 39.59 4.66
CA ARG A 68 -24.96 39.87 3.40
C ARG A 68 -25.29 38.91 2.26
N LEU A 69 -26.10 37.88 2.51
CA LEU A 69 -26.48 36.91 1.48
C LEU A 69 -27.63 37.46 0.64
N ASP A 70 -27.39 37.54 -0.67
CA ASP A 70 -28.43 37.83 -1.66
C ASP A 70 -29.42 36.66 -1.82
N ASP A 71 -30.64 36.92 -2.30
CA ASP A 71 -31.72 35.94 -2.46
C ASP A 71 -31.34 34.78 -3.37
N GLN A 72 -30.62 35.06 -4.46
CA GLN A 72 -30.11 34.00 -5.32
C GLN A 72 -29.06 33.11 -4.62
N GLN A 73 -28.31 33.67 -3.67
CA GLN A 73 -27.34 32.92 -2.89
C GLN A 73 -28.03 32.10 -1.80
N ARG A 74 -29.09 32.65 -1.17
CA ARG A 74 -29.95 31.94 -0.22
C ARG A 74 -30.59 30.71 -0.88
N GLU A 75 -31.15 30.85 -2.08
CA GLU A 75 -31.77 29.73 -2.79
C GLU A 75 -30.75 28.68 -3.22
N ARG A 76 -29.57 29.09 -3.71
CA ARG A 76 -28.46 28.15 -3.99
C ARG A 76 -28.02 27.36 -2.75
N GLN A 77 -28.04 27.97 -1.56
CA GLN A 77 -27.72 27.27 -0.31
C GLN A 77 -28.82 26.29 0.12
N ARG A 78 -30.09 26.66 -0.05
CA ARG A 78 -31.24 25.78 0.18
C ARG A 78 -31.17 24.57 -0.72
N GLU A 79 -30.92 24.76 -2.01
CA GLU A 79 -30.80 23.68 -3.00
C GLU A 79 -29.62 22.75 -2.68
N LYS A 80 -28.44 23.28 -2.37
CA LYS A 80 -27.30 22.49 -1.88
C LYS A 80 -27.61 21.70 -0.61
N THR A 81 -28.52 22.18 0.23
CA THR A 81 -28.96 21.50 1.45
C THR A 81 -29.96 20.39 1.12
N ARG A 82 -30.94 20.64 0.24
CA ARG A 82 -31.85 19.61 -0.29
C ARG A 82 -31.08 18.45 -0.91
N ILE A 83 -30.14 18.74 -1.81
CA ILE A 83 -29.30 17.73 -2.47
C ILE A 83 -28.48 16.91 -1.44
N ARG A 84 -27.92 17.56 -0.41
CA ARG A 84 -27.17 16.86 0.64
C ARG A 84 -28.06 15.89 1.42
N VAL A 85 -29.26 16.33 1.80
CA VAL A 85 -30.25 15.50 2.51
C VAL A 85 -30.71 14.35 1.62
N GLN A 86 -30.98 14.61 0.33
CA GLN A 86 -31.35 13.59 -0.64
C GLN A 86 -30.27 12.52 -0.78
N LYS A 87 -29.01 12.91 -1.02
CA LYS A 87 -27.87 11.96 -1.10
C LYS A 87 -27.68 11.15 0.18
N PHE A 88 -27.88 11.78 1.34
CA PHE A 88 -27.83 11.07 2.62
C PHE A 88 -28.95 10.01 2.71
N ARG A 89 -30.18 10.37 2.34
CA ARG A 89 -31.33 9.44 2.31
C ARG A 89 -31.13 8.31 1.30
N GLU A 90 -30.66 8.60 0.10
CA GLU A 90 -30.34 7.60 -0.93
C GLU A 90 -29.24 6.65 -0.46
N LYS A 91 -28.16 7.18 0.12
CA LYS A 91 -27.09 6.37 0.71
C LYS A 91 -27.61 5.47 1.82
N THR A 92 -28.50 5.98 2.66
CA THR A 92 -29.13 5.23 3.76
C THR A 92 -30.05 4.13 3.21
N LYS A 93 -30.88 4.43 2.20
CA LYS A 93 -31.73 3.47 1.50
C LYS A 93 -30.90 2.38 0.81
N SER A 94 -29.82 2.74 0.10
CA SER A 94 -28.93 1.77 -0.55
C SER A 94 -28.19 0.87 0.44
N ALA A 95 -27.91 1.39 1.65
CA ALA A 95 -27.32 0.61 2.72
C ALA A 95 -28.34 -0.32 3.41
N MET A 96 -29.64 -0.03 3.26
CA MET A 96 -30.73 -0.90 3.73
C MET A 96 -31.06 -2.00 2.72
N THR A 97 -31.06 -1.73 1.41
CA THR A 97 -31.39 -2.72 0.37
C THR A 97 -30.29 -3.76 0.10
N LEU A 98 -29.07 -3.57 0.60
CA LEU A 98 -27.94 -4.50 0.44
C LEU A 98 -27.79 -5.52 1.58
N LYS A 99 -28.75 -5.62 2.51
CA LYS A 99 -28.66 -6.55 3.65
C LYS A 99 -29.39 -7.85 3.36
N THR A 100 -28.64 -8.96 3.37
CA THR A 100 -29.16 -10.33 3.33
C THR A 100 -29.87 -10.70 4.64
N PRO A 101 -30.82 -11.66 4.64
CA PRO A 101 -31.70 -11.96 5.78
C PRO A 101 -31.02 -12.52 7.06
N ASN A 102 -29.69 -12.75 7.05
CA ASN A 102 -28.99 -13.45 8.13
C ASN A 102 -28.18 -12.56 9.08
N ASP A 103 -28.27 -11.23 8.98
CA ASP A 103 -27.61 -10.30 9.90
C ASP A 103 -28.62 -9.63 10.84
N ASP A 104 -29.19 -10.41 11.76
CA ASP A 104 -30.10 -9.98 12.83
C ASP A 104 -29.39 -9.22 13.97
N ALA A 105 -28.53 -8.27 13.62
CA ALA A 105 -27.95 -7.33 14.58
C ALA A 105 -28.07 -5.90 14.06
N LEU A 106 -29.23 -5.31 14.31
CA LEU A 106 -29.48 -3.87 14.25
C LEU A 106 -28.50 -3.11 15.16
N VAL A 107 -27.32 -2.74 14.65
CA VAL A 107 -26.50 -1.71 15.29
C VAL A 107 -27.05 -0.35 14.87
N GLN A 108 -28.15 0.04 15.55
CA GLN A 108 -28.54 1.44 15.65
C GLN A 108 -27.33 2.25 16.15
N PRO A 109 -27.05 3.46 15.64
CA PRO A 109 -26.01 4.31 16.19
C PRO A 109 -26.31 4.56 17.66
N LYS A 110 -25.50 3.98 18.56
CA LYS A 110 -25.66 4.13 20.00
C LYS A 110 -25.42 5.59 20.36
N THR A 111 -26.50 6.34 20.54
CA THR A 111 -26.43 7.63 21.23
C THR A 111 -25.82 7.36 22.62
N PRO A 112 -24.82 8.15 23.05
CA PRO A 112 -24.23 7.96 24.37
C PRO A 112 -25.34 8.15 25.43
N LYS A 113 -25.60 7.09 26.21
CA LYS A 113 -26.62 7.11 27.25
C LYS A 113 -26.11 7.96 28.41
N THR A 114 -26.95 8.86 28.91
CA THR A 114 -26.70 9.57 30.16
C THR A 114 -26.65 8.59 31.34
N ARG A 115 -25.93 8.97 32.41
CA ARG A 115 -25.76 8.14 33.62
C ARG A 115 -27.12 7.69 34.20
N GLN A 116 -28.12 8.56 34.16
CA GLN A 116 -29.48 8.27 34.60
C GLN A 116 -30.13 7.16 33.77
N LYS A 117 -30.11 7.28 32.43
CA LYS A 117 -30.66 6.26 31.53
C LYS A 117 -30.00 4.89 31.70
N VAL A 118 -28.72 4.84 32.09
CA VAL A 118 -28.04 3.57 32.40
C VAL A 118 -28.57 2.97 33.72
N LYS A 119 -28.85 3.81 34.72
CA LYS A 119 -29.41 3.38 36.02
C LYS A 119 -30.84 2.83 35.83
N ASP A 120 -31.70 3.59 35.16
CA ASP A 120 -33.09 3.21 34.89
C ASP A 120 -33.15 1.92 34.07
N GLN A 121 -32.26 1.77 33.08
CA GLN A 121 -32.17 0.54 32.31
C GLN A 121 -31.74 -0.64 33.19
N ARG A 122 -30.76 -0.48 34.08
CA ARG A 122 -30.35 -1.57 34.99
C ARG A 122 -31.50 -1.99 35.90
N GLU A 123 -32.28 -1.03 36.37
CA GLU A 123 -33.44 -1.27 37.24
C GLU A 123 -34.57 -2.00 36.51
N TYR A 124 -34.92 -1.54 35.30
CA TYR A 124 -35.86 -2.24 34.42
C TYR A 124 -35.44 -3.70 34.17
N TRP A 125 -34.16 -3.94 33.87
CA TRP A 125 -33.64 -5.29 33.62
C TRP A 125 -33.65 -6.16 34.88
N ARG A 126 -33.43 -5.58 36.07
CA ARG A 126 -33.57 -6.30 37.35
C ARG A 126 -35.02 -6.74 37.56
N ASN A 127 -35.97 -5.82 37.36
CA ASN A 127 -37.39 -6.10 37.55
C ASN A 127 -37.91 -7.13 36.54
N LYS A 128 -37.56 -7.00 35.25
CA LYS A 128 -37.89 -8.01 34.24
C LYS A 128 -37.28 -9.38 34.51
N LYS A 129 -36.05 -9.45 35.03
CA LYS A 129 -35.47 -10.75 35.46
C LYS A 129 -36.18 -11.32 36.68
N LYS A 130 -36.64 -10.50 37.63
CA LYS A 130 -37.43 -10.98 38.78
C LYS A 130 -38.77 -11.57 38.30
N GLU A 131 -39.48 -10.84 37.44
CA GLU A 131 -40.75 -11.26 36.84
C GLU A 131 -40.59 -12.56 36.03
N GLN A 132 -39.56 -12.61 35.17
CA GLN A 132 -39.22 -13.82 34.42
C GLN A 132 -38.93 -15.02 35.33
N ARG A 133 -38.20 -14.83 36.43
CA ARG A 133 -37.93 -15.91 37.39
C ARG A 133 -39.21 -16.39 38.06
N LYS A 134 -40.09 -15.47 38.50
CA LYS A 134 -41.39 -15.82 39.10
C LYS A 134 -42.24 -16.65 38.13
N ASN A 135 -42.28 -16.27 36.84
CA ASN A 135 -43.10 -16.93 35.83
C ASN A 135 -42.46 -18.19 35.21
N MET A 136 -41.28 -18.63 35.67
CA MET A 136 -40.65 -19.85 35.18
C MET A 136 -41.00 -21.06 36.05
N THR A 137 -41.59 -22.08 35.41
CA THR A 137 -41.81 -23.42 35.99
C THR A 137 -40.50 -24.10 36.38
N ALA A 138 -40.56 -25.01 37.35
CA ALA A 138 -39.38 -25.72 37.86
C ALA A 138 -38.60 -26.47 36.76
N GLN A 139 -39.33 -27.11 35.83
CA GLN A 139 -38.72 -27.83 34.70
C GLN A 139 -37.98 -26.89 33.73
N LYS A 140 -38.57 -25.72 33.44
CA LYS A 140 -37.93 -24.69 32.58
C LYS A 140 -36.67 -24.11 33.24
N ARG A 141 -36.69 -23.91 34.56
CA ARG A 141 -35.49 -23.50 35.33
C ARG A 141 -34.36 -24.53 35.23
N ARG A 142 -34.66 -25.83 35.34
CA ARG A 142 -33.67 -26.91 35.18
C ARG A 142 -33.01 -26.88 33.80
N ARG A 143 -33.81 -26.87 32.72
CA ARG A 143 -33.29 -26.81 31.33
C ARG A 143 -32.41 -25.58 31.06
N VAL A 144 -32.81 -24.41 31.57
CA VAL A 144 -32.01 -23.18 31.42
C VAL A 144 -30.68 -23.28 32.16
N ASN A 145 -30.66 -23.84 33.37
CA ASN A 145 -29.44 -24.03 34.14
C ASN A 145 -28.49 -25.04 33.49
N GLU A 146 -29.02 -26.14 32.94
CA GLU A 146 -28.25 -27.15 32.23
C GLU A 146 -27.59 -26.58 30.97
N LYS A 147 -28.36 -25.87 30.11
CA LYS A 147 -27.82 -25.15 28.96
C LYS A 147 -26.75 -24.14 29.36
N ARG A 148 -26.92 -23.48 30.51
CA ARG A 148 -25.93 -22.54 31.03
C ARG A 148 -24.64 -23.25 31.48
N ARG A 149 -24.75 -24.42 32.12
CA ARG A 149 -23.59 -25.25 32.50
C ARG A 149 -22.81 -25.71 31.26
N LEU A 150 -23.50 -26.22 30.24
CA LEU A 150 -22.89 -26.62 28.96
C LEU A 150 -22.15 -25.47 28.28
N ASN A 151 -22.78 -24.29 28.19
CA ASN A 151 -22.14 -23.10 27.63
C ASN A 151 -20.90 -22.63 28.43
N TYR A 152 -20.88 -22.84 29.76
CA TYR A 152 -19.71 -22.52 30.58
C TYR A 152 -18.58 -23.53 30.37
N ALA A 153 -18.89 -24.81 30.24
CA ALA A 153 -17.92 -25.86 29.90
C ALA A 153 -17.26 -25.59 28.54
N GLU A 154 -18.07 -25.38 27.49
CA GLU A 154 -17.57 -25.11 26.14
C GLU A 154 -16.66 -23.85 26.08
N LYS A 155 -17.03 -22.80 26.83
CA LYS A 155 -16.19 -21.59 26.94
C LYS A 155 -14.89 -21.82 27.69
N ARG A 156 -14.86 -22.75 28.64
CA ARG A 156 -13.64 -23.13 29.36
C ARG A 156 -12.71 -23.91 28.44
N ASP A 157 -13.23 -24.86 27.68
CA ASP A 157 -12.44 -25.69 26.76
C ASP A 157 -11.87 -24.87 25.60
N LYS A 158 -12.66 -23.95 25.03
CA LYS A 158 -12.17 -22.97 24.04
C LYS A 158 -11.03 -22.10 24.57
N LYS A 159 -11.07 -21.72 25.86
CA LYS A 159 -9.98 -20.95 26.48
C LYS A 159 -8.72 -21.79 26.70
N LEU A 160 -8.85 -23.07 27.02
CA LEU A 160 -7.72 -23.97 27.23
C LEU A 160 -7.00 -24.25 25.90
N THR A 161 -7.76 -24.64 24.86
CA THR A 161 -7.23 -24.88 23.51
C THR A 161 -6.55 -23.65 22.89
N THR A 162 -7.06 -22.43 23.13
CA THR A 162 -6.41 -21.20 22.67
C THR A 162 -5.09 -20.95 23.40
N LYS A 163 -5.01 -21.26 24.70
CA LYS A 163 -3.77 -21.14 25.48
C LYS A 163 -2.70 -22.15 25.06
N GLU A 164 -3.09 -23.35 24.65
CA GLU A 164 -2.17 -24.38 24.15
C GLU A 164 -1.58 -23.99 22.79
N LYS A 165 -2.42 -23.53 21.85
CA LYS A 165 -1.95 -23.02 20.55
C LYS A 165 -1.05 -21.78 20.67
N GLU A 166 -1.30 -20.92 21.66
CA GLU A 166 -0.42 -19.78 21.96
C GLU A 166 0.93 -20.19 22.59
N LYS A 167 1.02 -21.37 23.23
CA LYS A 167 2.28 -21.90 23.76
C LYS A 167 3.15 -22.49 22.65
N GLU A 168 2.57 -23.24 21.72
CA GLU A 168 3.32 -23.83 20.59
C GLU A 168 3.84 -22.79 19.60
N ALA A 169 3.10 -21.70 19.36
CA ALA A 169 3.50 -20.67 18.39
C ALA A 169 4.57 -19.67 18.90
N ARG A 170 5.04 -19.77 20.15
CA ARG A 170 5.86 -18.72 20.82
C ARG A 170 7.32 -19.06 21.10
N THR A 171 7.82 -20.23 20.69
CA THR A 171 9.19 -20.67 20.95
C THR A 171 10.27 -20.12 20.01
N THR A 172 9.98 -19.14 19.15
CA THR A 172 10.97 -18.61 18.21
C THR A 172 11.14 -17.09 18.34
N THR A 173 12.24 -16.67 19.00
CA THR A 173 13.20 -15.60 18.59
C THR A 173 13.93 -14.93 19.75
N THR A 174 13.35 -14.78 20.95
CA THR A 174 13.95 -13.92 22.00
C THR A 174 14.59 -14.66 23.18
N GLY A 175 14.64 -15.99 23.18
CA GLY A 175 15.22 -16.80 24.26
C GLY A 175 14.45 -16.76 25.60
N TYR A 176 13.41 -15.91 25.72
CA TYR A 176 12.53 -15.84 26.87
C TYR A 176 11.29 -16.74 26.71
N LYS A 177 10.85 -17.40 27.79
CA LYS A 177 9.66 -18.26 27.80
C LYS A 177 8.35 -17.52 27.47
N THR A 178 8.27 -16.22 27.78
CA THR A 178 7.11 -15.37 27.44
C THR A 178 7.54 -13.92 27.15
N LYS A 179 6.77 -13.21 26.30
CA LYS A 179 6.96 -11.76 26.04
C LYS A 179 6.82 -10.91 27.30
N GLU A 180 6.06 -11.37 28.29
CA GLU A 180 5.93 -10.66 29.55
C GLU A 180 7.20 -10.78 30.40
N ALA A 181 7.84 -11.96 30.40
CA ALA A 181 9.14 -12.15 31.04
C ALA A 181 10.21 -11.26 30.40
N GLU A 182 10.25 -11.19 29.07
CA GLU A 182 11.14 -10.29 28.32
C GLU A 182 10.92 -8.82 28.72
N ARG A 183 9.67 -8.35 28.74
CA ARG A 183 9.34 -6.97 29.15
C ARG A 183 9.77 -6.66 30.58
N LYS A 184 9.56 -7.59 31.52
CA LYS A 184 9.97 -7.44 32.93
C LYS A 184 11.49 -7.39 33.06
N ALA A 185 12.23 -8.22 32.29
CA ALA A 185 13.68 -8.19 32.25
C ALA A 185 14.21 -6.86 31.72
N VAL A 186 13.68 -6.38 30.59
CA VAL A 186 14.03 -5.08 30.01
C VAL A 186 13.71 -3.92 30.98
N TYR A 187 12.56 -3.99 31.66
CA TYR A 187 12.18 -2.98 32.66
C TYR A 187 13.19 -2.91 33.82
N ARG A 188 13.56 -4.05 34.40
CA ARG A 188 14.57 -4.11 35.48
C ARG A 188 15.92 -3.56 35.02
N ALA A 189 16.38 -3.96 33.82
CA ALA A 189 17.62 -3.44 33.24
C ALA A 189 17.56 -1.93 32.97
N LYS A 190 16.39 -1.39 32.63
CA LYS A 190 16.22 0.05 32.42
C LYS A 190 16.31 0.86 33.72
N GLN A 191 15.87 0.29 34.85
CA GLN A 191 15.93 0.98 36.15
C GLN A 191 17.37 1.21 36.63
N SER A 192 18.31 0.35 36.25
CA SER A 192 19.73 0.51 36.58
C SER A 192 20.48 1.43 35.60
N LEU A 193 19.85 1.88 34.52
CA LEU A 193 20.47 2.76 33.53
C LEU A 193 20.17 4.24 33.83
N PRO A 194 21.12 5.17 33.55
CA PRO A 194 20.88 6.59 33.73
C PRO A 194 19.70 7.13 32.93
N SER A 195 18.92 8.04 33.51
CA SER A 195 17.78 8.68 32.84
C SER A 195 18.19 9.69 31.75
N SER A 196 19.34 10.35 31.91
CA SER A 196 19.85 11.34 30.96
C SER A 196 20.37 10.69 29.68
N SER A 197 19.96 11.21 28.51
CA SER A 197 20.26 10.62 27.20
C SER A 197 21.76 10.46 26.92
N ASN A 198 22.60 11.41 27.30
CA ASN A 198 24.04 11.36 27.03
C ASN A 198 24.75 10.31 27.89
N LYS A 199 24.46 10.29 29.21
CA LYS A 199 25.01 9.26 30.11
C LYS A 199 24.50 7.86 29.73
N PHE A 200 23.22 7.74 29.36
CA PHE A 200 22.64 6.50 28.86
C PHE A 200 23.38 5.97 27.61
N ALA A 201 23.60 6.83 26.61
CA ALA A 201 24.31 6.46 25.40
C ALA A 201 25.77 6.05 25.68
N SER A 202 26.45 6.78 26.57
CA SER A 202 27.82 6.45 26.99
C SER A 202 27.90 5.08 27.69
N VAL A 203 26.96 4.78 28.58
CA VAL A 203 26.90 3.49 29.28
C VAL A 203 26.62 2.35 28.29
N LEU A 204 25.66 2.50 27.37
CA LEU A 204 25.40 1.49 26.35
C LEU A 204 26.58 1.29 25.39
N ALA A 205 27.28 2.37 25.02
CA ALA A 205 28.50 2.28 24.21
C ALA A 205 29.60 1.52 24.94
N GLY A 206 29.77 1.77 26.25
CA GLY A 206 30.69 1.03 27.12
C GLY A 206 30.36 -0.46 27.17
N ILE A 207 29.09 -0.81 27.44
CA ILE A 207 28.61 -2.21 27.47
C ILE A 207 28.84 -2.91 26.13
N ALA A 208 28.57 -2.22 25.01
CA ALA A 208 28.80 -2.77 23.67
C ALA A 208 30.29 -2.96 23.37
N ALA A 209 31.16 -2.07 23.84
CA ALA A 209 32.61 -2.15 23.66
C ALA A 209 33.24 -3.26 24.50
N SER A 210 32.78 -3.42 25.75
CA SER A 210 33.25 -4.43 26.71
C SER A 210 32.55 -5.80 26.56
N ALA A 211 31.69 -5.97 25.55
CA ALA A 211 31.00 -7.22 25.31
C ALA A 211 31.96 -8.32 24.83
N THR A 212 31.81 -9.52 25.39
CA THR A 212 32.54 -10.72 24.94
C THR A 212 32.27 -11.01 23.45
N PRO A 213 33.19 -11.66 22.70
CA PRO A 213 33.04 -11.93 21.28
C PRO A 213 31.71 -12.58 20.87
N ARG A 214 31.22 -13.55 21.64
CA ARG A 214 29.91 -14.20 21.39
C ARG A 214 28.73 -13.24 21.50
N LYS A 215 28.71 -12.40 22.54
CA LYS A 215 27.68 -11.37 22.72
C LYS A 215 27.77 -10.31 21.62
N ARG A 216 28.99 -9.96 21.19
CA ARG A 216 29.22 -9.01 20.09
C ARG A 216 28.68 -9.54 18.76
N ALA A 217 28.94 -10.81 18.44
CA ALA A 217 28.38 -11.46 17.25
C ALA A 217 26.85 -11.50 17.26
N ALA A 218 26.23 -11.77 18.42
CA ALA A 218 24.77 -11.69 18.56
C ALA A 218 24.24 -10.27 18.31
N LEU A 219 24.89 -9.25 18.89
CA LEU A 219 24.54 -7.84 18.65
C LEU A 219 24.75 -7.39 17.19
N GLU A 220 25.71 -7.98 16.48
CA GLU A 220 25.94 -7.73 15.05
C GLU A 220 24.88 -8.39 14.17
N ASN A 221 24.46 -9.62 14.50
CA ASN A 221 23.37 -10.32 13.82
C ASN A 221 22.03 -9.59 14.00
N ASP A 222 21.78 -9.07 15.19
CA ASP A 222 20.60 -8.25 15.50
C ASP A 222 20.69 -6.80 14.95
N GLY A 223 21.84 -6.43 14.36
CA GLY A 223 22.04 -5.13 13.72
C GLY A 223 22.21 -3.95 14.69
N ILE A 224 22.47 -4.22 15.97
CA ILE A 224 22.70 -3.20 17.01
C ILE A 224 24.11 -2.61 16.89
N ILE A 225 25.10 -3.47 16.63
CA ILE A 225 26.49 -3.07 16.35
C ILE A 225 26.76 -3.24 14.85
N LEU A 226 27.39 -2.24 14.24
CA LEU A 226 27.79 -2.30 12.83
C LEU A 226 29.16 -2.97 12.72
N THR A 227 29.28 -3.93 11.81
CA THR A 227 30.58 -4.50 11.44
C THR A 227 31.48 -3.41 10.85
N PRO A 228 32.83 -3.54 10.95
CA PRO A 228 33.76 -2.55 10.41
C PRO A 228 33.52 -2.21 8.92
N SER A 229 33.16 -3.22 8.12
CA SER A 229 32.79 -3.04 6.70
C SER A 229 31.51 -2.20 6.54
N LYS A 230 30.46 -2.50 7.31
CA LYS A 230 29.20 -1.72 7.30
C LYS A 230 29.44 -0.28 7.80
N ARG A 231 30.29 -0.10 8.80
CA ARG A 231 30.68 1.21 9.32
C ARG A 231 31.44 2.04 8.28
N ARG A 232 32.47 1.46 7.62
CA ARG A 232 33.19 2.12 6.52
C ARG A 232 32.26 2.55 5.39
N ARG A 233 31.31 1.69 4.99
CA ARG A 233 30.28 2.06 3.99
C ARG A 233 29.42 3.22 4.46
N LEU A 234 28.99 3.22 5.72
CA LEU A 234 28.18 4.29 6.28
C LEU A 234 28.95 5.61 6.36
N ASP A 235 30.21 5.57 6.77
CA ASP A 235 31.09 6.74 6.82
C ASP A 235 31.34 7.30 5.40
N MET A 236 31.62 6.43 4.42
CA MET A 236 31.76 6.82 3.01
C MET A 236 30.48 7.46 2.47
N CYS A 237 29.30 6.88 2.76
CA CYS A 237 28.02 7.47 2.39
C CYS A 237 27.81 8.83 3.06
N SER A 238 28.12 8.94 4.36
CA SER A 238 28.00 10.19 5.12
C SER A 238 28.91 11.28 4.57
N GLN A 239 30.17 10.96 4.24
CA GLN A 239 31.13 11.87 3.64
C GLN A 239 30.69 12.30 2.23
N SER A 240 30.21 11.35 1.41
CA SER A 240 29.68 11.64 0.08
C SER A 240 28.49 12.59 0.15
N LEU A 241 27.58 12.35 1.10
CA LEU A 241 26.43 13.21 1.32
C LEU A 241 26.83 14.60 1.80
N ALA A 242 27.80 14.70 2.73
CA ALA A 242 28.34 15.96 3.20
C ALA A 242 28.91 16.80 2.03
N LYS A 243 29.75 16.19 1.19
CA LYS A 243 30.29 16.83 -0.01
C LYS A 243 29.20 17.33 -0.97
N ILE A 244 28.17 16.52 -1.21
CA ILE A 244 27.04 16.93 -2.06
C ILE A 244 26.27 18.10 -1.44
N THR A 245 26.03 18.08 -0.12
CA THR A 245 25.40 19.22 0.56
C THR A 245 26.24 20.48 0.47
N ASP A 246 27.56 20.39 0.65
CA ASP A 246 28.47 21.52 0.56
C ASP A 246 28.53 22.08 -0.87
N GLU A 247 28.50 21.20 -1.88
CA GLU A 247 28.42 21.59 -3.29
C GLU A 247 27.07 22.28 -3.63
N ILE A 248 25.97 21.81 -3.05
CA ILE A 248 24.64 22.41 -3.19
C ILE A 248 24.55 23.77 -2.48
N GLN A 249 25.24 23.93 -1.35
CA GLN A 249 25.25 25.16 -0.55
C GLN A 249 26.21 26.22 -1.11
N SER A 250 27.40 25.82 -1.56
CA SER A 250 28.42 26.69 -2.18
C SER A 250 27.96 27.26 -3.53
N LYS A 251 27.15 26.52 -4.29
CA LYS A 251 26.50 27.02 -5.52
C LYS A 251 25.29 27.91 -5.18
N LYS A 252 25.53 29.02 -4.49
CA LYS A 252 24.56 30.12 -4.37
C LYS A 252 24.32 30.76 -5.75
N TYR A 253 23.04 30.91 -6.11
CA TYR A 253 22.48 31.87 -7.06
C TYR A 253 23.07 32.08 -8.48
N LYS A 254 23.84 31.15 -9.05
CA LYS A 254 24.07 31.20 -10.51
C LYS A 254 22.81 30.73 -11.24
N ARG A 255 22.05 31.66 -11.85
CA ARG A 255 20.86 31.41 -12.70
C ARG A 255 21.18 30.63 -13.99
N SER A 256 22.36 30.01 -14.13
CA SER A 256 22.68 29.27 -15.35
C SER A 256 21.90 27.96 -15.41
N LYS A 257 21.36 27.68 -16.60
CA LYS A 257 20.52 26.49 -16.88
C LYS A 257 21.24 25.19 -16.50
N LEU A 258 22.55 25.10 -16.78
CA LEU A 258 23.38 23.94 -16.46
C LEU A 258 23.54 23.74 -14.95
N ALA A 259 23.72 24.82 -14.18
CA ALA A 259 23.86 24.74 -12.72
C ALA A 259 22.57 24.28 -12.04
N LEU A 260 21.41 24.76 -12.51
CA LEU A 260 20.09 24.31 -12.04
C LEU A 260 19.81 22.84 -12.37
N SER A 261 20.19 22.38 -13.58
CA SER A 261 20.06 20.97 -14.00
C SER A 261 20.91 20.05 -13.12
N ARG A 262 22.20 20.36 -12.96
CA ARG A 262 23.12 19.60 -12.08
C ARG A 262 22.60 19.57 -10.64
N ARG A 263 22.08 20.68 -10.12
CA ARG A 263 21.49 20.75 -8.78
C ARG A 263 20.25 19.87 -8.62
N ARG A 264 19.40 19.77 -9.65
CA ARG A 264 18.25 18.85 -9.64
C ARG A 264 18.70 17.39 -9.66
N ILE A 265 19.64 17.03 -10.52
CA ILE A 265 20.16 15.65 -10.63
C ILE A 265 20.74 15.21 -9.28
N LEU A 266 21.61 16.03 -8.68
CA LEU A 266 22.18 15.78 -7.36
C LEU A 266 21.11 15.69 -6.27
N ALA A 267 20.11 16.58 -6.28
CA ALA A 267 18.99 16.53 -5.35
C ALA A 267 18.16 15.24 -5.49
N SER A 268 17.89 14.77 -6.72
CA SER A 268 17.19 13.50 -6.94
C SER A 268 17.99 12.29 -6.45
N SER A 269 19.31 12.27 -6.68
CA SER A 269 20.20 11.20 -6.19
C SER A 269 20.23 11.14 -4.65
N ILE A 270 20.17 12.29 -3.97
CA ILE A 270 20.04 12.34 -2.52
C ILE A 270 18.67 11.84 -2.05
N VAL A 271 17.57 12.22 -2.71
CA VAL A 271 16.23 11.72 -2.32
C VAL A 271 16.16 10.20 -2.42
N TRP A 272 16.76 9.62 -3.46
CA TRP A 272 16.76 8.18 -3.68
C TRP A 272 17.63 7.44 -2.65
N SER A 273 18.84 7.94 -2.37
CA SER A 273 19.76 7.37 -1.36
C SER A 273 19.35 7.63 0.10
N SER A 274 18.56 8.67 0.37
CA SER A 274 18.07 8.98 1.73
C SER A 274 16.90 8.10 2.19
N ASN A 275 16.22 7.41 1.28
CA ASN A 275 15.17 6.45 1.65
C ASN A 275 15.75 5.23 2.39
N THR A 276 17.04 4.96 2.29
CA THR A 276 17.77 3.91 3.03
C THR A 276 18.42 4.41 4.33
N HIS A 277 18.60 5.73 4.52
CA HIS A 277 19.30 6.32 5.68
C HIS A 277 18.45 7.44 6.33
N GLU A 278 17.43 7.05 7.07
CA GLU A 278 16.26 7.89 7.36
C GLU A 278 16.43 9.06 8.36
N LYS A 279 17.45 9.10 9.23
CA LYS A 279 17.37 9.98 10.43
C LYS A 279 18.25 11.23 10.44
N LYS A 280 19.42 11.27 9.77
CA LYS A 280 20.34 12.42 9.83
C LYS A 280 20.12 13.50 8.74
N LEU A 281 19.34 13.23 7.69
CA LEU A 281 19.31 14.06 6.46
C LEU A 281 17.99 14.79 6.21
N TRP A 282 17.15 14.97 7.23
CA TRP A 282 15.80 15.52 7.05
C TRP A 282 15.78 16.89 6.35
N TYR A 283 16.75 17.77 6.66
CA TYR A 283 16.86 19.10 6.06
C TYR A 283 17.23 19.03 4.57
N VAL A 284 18.14 18.10 4.23
CA VAL A 284 18.55 17.83 2.85
C VAL A 284 17.38 17.23 2.05
N ARG A 285 16.56 16.37 2.66
CA ARG A 285 15.38 15.79 2.04
C ARG A 285 14.30 16.84 1.74
N ALA A 286 14.02 17.73 2.69
CA ALA A 286 13.07 18.83 2.47
C ALA A 286 13.53 19.79 1.37
N PHE A 287 14.83 20.13 1.36
CA PHE A 287 15.43 20.97 0.33
C PHE A 287 15.43 20.29 -1.05
N ALA A 288 15.91 19.05 -1.13
CA ALA A 288 15.98 18.27 -2.37
C ALA A 288 14.59 18.00 -2.95
N TYR A 289 13.59 17.74 -2.10
CA TYR A 289 12.20 17.60 -2.50
C TYR A 289 11.61 18.91 -3.04
N LYS A 290 12.03 20.06 -2.49
CA LYS A 290 11.63 21.39 -3.00
C LYS A 290 12.28 21.66 -4.36
N CYS A 291 13.55 21.28 -4.56
CA CYS A 291 14.26 21.39 -5.84
C CYS A 291 13.71 20.43 -6.92
N SER A 292 13.35 19.20 -6.55
CA SER A 292 12.73 18.23 -7.46
C SER A 292 11.31 18.63 -7.86
N LYS A 293 10.59 19.34 -6.97
CA LYS A 293 9.23 19.86 -7.21
C LYS A 293 9.15 21.21 -7.88
N LEU A 294 10.26 21.91 -8.14
CA LEU A 294 10.23 23.07 -9.03
C LEU A 294 9.70 22.57 -10.39
N LYS A 295 8.41 22.68 -10.66
CA LYS A 295 7.84 22.49 -12.00
C LYS A 295 7.87 23.86 -12.66
N GLY A 296 8.90 24.08 -13.45
CA GLY A 296 9.09 25.34 -14.15
C GLY A 296 9.92 25.12 -15.40
N VAL A 297 9.26 25.28 -16.54
CA VAL A 297 9.81 25.75 -17.82
C VAL A 297 10.73 24.80 -18.59
N TRP A 298 10.49 23.49 -18.56
CA TRP A 298 11.08 22.60 -19.57
C TRP A 298 10.06 21.52 -19.93
N THR A 299 9.07 21.88 -20.74
CA THR A 299 8.55 20.91 -21.70
C THR A 299 9.69 20.73 -22.70
N ASP A 300 10.30 19.55 -22.75
CA ASP A 300 11.18 19.23 -23.86
C ASP A 300 10.45 19.61 -25.15
N LYS A 301 11.13 20.31 -26.08
CA LYS A 301 10.54 20.60 -27.39
C LYS A 301 10.04 19.26 -27.94
N LYS A 302 8.73 19.17 -28.22
CA LYS A 302 8.17 18.00 -28.89
C LYS A 302 8.97 17.82 -30.17
N ARG A 303 9.46 16.60 -30.42
CA ARG A 303 10.13 16.30 -31.67
C ARG A 303 9.15 16.59 -32.83
N SER A 304 9.65 17.07 -33.95
CA SER A 304 8.83 17.44 -35.11
C SER A 304 8.03 16.27 -35.68
N ASP A 305 8.53 15.04 -35.51
CA ASP A 305 7.91 13.78 -35.94
C ASP A 305 6.90 13.21 -34.92
N ALA A 306 6.72 13.87 -33.76
CA ALA A 306 5.86 13.36 -32.71
C ALA A 306 4.39 13.49 -33.12
N LEU A 307 3.76 12.35 -33.44
CA LEU A 307 2.32 12.26 -33.66
C LEU A 307 1.55 12.87 -32.49
N ASP A 308 0.41 13.49 -32.82
CA ASP A 308 -0.45 14.07 -31.80
C ASP A 308 -0.96 13.01 -30.81
N GLU A 309 -1.05 13.42 -29.54
CA GLU A 309 -1.35 12.51 -28.44
C GLU A 309 -2.75 11.90 -28.57
N ASP A 310 -3.71 12.60 -29.17
CA ASP A 310 -5.06 12.09 -29.37
C ASP A 310 -5.15 11.10 -30.53
N THR A 311 -4.36 11.30 -31.59
CA THR A 311 -4.20 10.32 -32.68
C THR A 311 -3.59 9.02 -32.14
N ILE A 312 -2.55 9.12 -31.31
CA ILE A 312 -1.94 7.95 -30.65
C ILE A 312 -2.95 7.23 -29.77
N LYS A 313 -3.73 7.96 -28.94
CA LYS A 313 -4.78 7.35 -28.11
C LYS A 313 -5.84 6.63 -28.95
N LYS A 314 -6.25 7.19 -30.09
CA LYS A 314 -7.20 6.54 -31.01
C LYS A 314 -6.62 5.25 -31.58
N LYS A 315 -5.40 5.27 -32.14
CA LYS A 315 -4.72 4.07 -32.64
C LYS A 315 -4.56 3.00 -31.55
N LEU A 316 -4.17 3.39 -30.34
CA LEU A 316 -4.09 2.47 -29.20
C LEU A 316 -5.46 1.92 -28.80
N LYS A 317 -6.51 2.75 -28.75
CA LYS A 317 -7.85 2.29 -28.42
C LYS A 317 -8.36 1.27 -29.45
N ILE A 318 -8.13 1.50 -30.74
CA ILE A 318 -8.47 0.56 -31.81
C ILE A 318 -7.69 -0.74 -31.64
N PHE A 319 -6.37 -0.65 -31.45
CA PHE A 319 -5.50 -1.81 -31.24
C PHE A 319 -5.95 -2.65 -30.03
N PHE A 320 -6.17 -2.03 -28.86
CA PHE A 320 -6.65 -2.74 -27.67
C PHE A 320 -8.13 -3.17 -27.78
N SER A 321 -8.89 -2.66 -28.74
CA SER A 321 -10.28 -3.05 -28.94
C SER A 321 -10.45 -4.24 -29.88
N GLY A 322 -9.60 -4.32 -30.92
CA GLY A 322 -9.69 -5.32 -31.99
C GLY A 322 -8.74 -6.50 -31.88
N ASN A 323 -7.69 -6.45 -31.04
CA ASN A 323 -6.73 -7.55 -31.00
C ASN A 323 -7.19 -8.77 -30.20
N ARG A 324 -6.98 -9.95 -30.78
CA ARG A 324 -7.17 -11.29 -30.16
C ARG A 324 -6.24 -11.56 -28.95
N VAL A 325 -5.32 -10.65 -28.67
CA VAL A 325 -4.38 -10.71 -27.53
C VAL A 325 -5.09 -10.42 -26.19
N ILE A 326 -6.35 -10.00 -26.26
CA ILE A 326 -7.12 -9.51 -25.14
C ILE A 326 -8.35 -10.40 -25.00
N GLN A 327 -8.42 -11.08 -23.87
CA GLN A 327 -9.59 -11.85 -23.49
C GLN A 327 -10.58 -10.93 -22.76
N ASP A 328 -11.86 -11.01 -23.10
CA ASP A 328 -12.89 -10.42 -22.26
C ASP A 328 -12.86 -11.14 -20.90
N ALA A 329 -12.80 -10.38 -19.80
CA ALA A 329 -13.02 -10.98 -18.50
C ALA A 329 -14.46 -11.53 -18.46
N TYR A 330 -14.68 -12.69 -17.82
CA TYR A 330 -16.01 -13.29 -17.68
C TYR A 330 -17.08 -12.23 -17.37
N ARG A 331 -18.23 -12.33 -18.07
CA ARG A 331 -19.34 -11.37 -18.01
C ARG A 331 -20.09 -11.43 -16.68
N THR A 332 -19.42 -11.14 -15.57
CA THR A 332 -20.08 -10.86 -14.29
C THR A 332 -20.05 -9.36 -14.00
N LYS A 333 -21.05 -8.86 -13.28
CA LYS A 333 -21.17 -7.42 -12.92
C LYS A 333 -19.91 -6.86 -12.21
N LYS A 334 -19.07 -7.71 -11.61
CA LYS A 334 -17.79 -7.33 -10.97
C LYS A 334 -16.68 -6.95 -11.98
N HIS A 335 -16.81 -7.38 -13.23
CA HIS A 335 -15.86 -7.12 -14.30
C HIS A 335 -16.21 -5.90 -15.15
N VAL A 336 -17.25 -5.14 -14.81
CA VAL A 336 -17.51 -3.83 -15.42
C VAL A 336 -16.90 -2.73 -14.57
N SER A 337 -16.23 -1.76 -15.20
CA SER A 337 -15.71 -0.57 -14.52
C SER A 337 -16.88 0.31 -14.05
N LYS A 338 -17.00 0.56 -12.74
CA LYS A 338 -18.05 1.45 -12.20
C LYS A 338 -17.96 2.89 -12.70
N LYS A 339 -16.78 3.32 -13.18
CA LYS A 339 -16.53 4.70 -13.61
C LYS A 339 -16.77 4.90 -15.10
N THR A 340 -16.33 3.94 -15.92
CA THR A 340 -16.41 4.05 -17.39
C THR A 340 -17.52 3.21 -17.99
N MET A 341 -18.15 2.33 -17.21
CA MET A 341 -19.15 1.34 -17.66
C MET A 341 -18.67 0.37 -18.74
N GLU A 342 -17.37 0.42 -19.08
CA GLU A 342 -16.72 -0.51 -20.00
C GLU A 342 -16.39 -1.83 -19.28
N ALA A 343 -16.52 -2.94 -20.00
CA ALA A 343 -16.06 -4.24 -19.55
C ALA A 343 -14.52 -4.23 -19.37
N LYS A 344 -14.07 -4.81 -18.26
CA LYS A 344 -12.64 -5.05 -18.02
C LYS A 344 -12.19 -6.16 -18.96
N ARG A 345 -11.03 -5.96 -19.56
CA ARG A 345 -10.38 -6.93 -20.42
C ARG A 345 -9.02 -7.31 -19.89
N ILE A 346 -8.55 -8.51 -20.21
CA ILE A 346 -7.30 -9.05 -19.71
C ILE A 346 -6.35 -9.27 -20.89
N LEU A 347 -5.13 -8.74 -20.78
CA LEU A 347 -4.05 -9.05 -21.71
C LEU A 347 -3.51 -10.45 -21.42
N GLU A 348 -3.56 -11.35 -22.42
CA GLU A 348 -3.07 -12.73 -22.30
C GLU A 348 -1.54 -12.83 -22.40
N VAL A 349 -0.91 -11.91 -23.14
CA VAL A 349 0.55 -11.85 -23.29
C VAL A 349 1.17 -10.75 -22.45
N SER A 350 2.50 -10.75 -22.34
CA SER A 350 3.19 -9.71 -21.58
C SER A 350 2.98 -8.34 -22.24
N LEU A 351 3.12 -7.27 -21.44
CA LEU A 351 2.99 -5.92 -21.98
C LEU A 351 4.08 -5.61 -23.03
N VAL A 352 5.23 -6.27 -22.92
CA VAL A 352 6.37 -6.15 -23.83
C VAL A 352 6.01 -6.77 -25.19
N ASP A 353 5.55 -8.03 -25.20
CA ASP A 353 5.14 -8.69 -26.45
C ASP A 353 3.95 -7.97 -27.12
N THR A 354 3.05 -7.40 -26.30
CA THR A 354 1.93 -6.59 -26.82
C THR A 354 2.44 -5.34 -27.53
N TYR A 355 3.51 -4.73 -27.02
CA TYR A 355 4.13 -3.55 -27.62
C TYR A 355 4.88 -3.87 -28.91
N GLU A 356 5.56 -5.02 -28.96
CA GLU A 356 6.20 -5.51 -30.19
C GLU A 356 5.17 -5.75 -31.30
N LYS A 357 4.07 -6.44 -30.99
CA LYS A 357 2.94 -6.61 -31.92
C LYS A 357 2.32 -5.28 -32.35
N PHE A 358 2.28 -4.30 -31.45
CA PHE A 358 1.80 -2.96 -31.80
C PHE A 358 2.69 -2.29 -32.84
N LYS A 359 4.02 -2.39 -32.68
CA LYS A 359 4.99 -1.86 -33.63
C LYS A 359 4.92 -2.56 -34.99
N GLU A 360 4.78 -3.88 -35.00
CA GLU A 360 4.62 -4.65 -36.23
C GLU A 360 3.37 -4.22 -37.03
N GLN A 361 2.26 -3.95 -36.33
CA GLN A 361 1.01 -3.52 -36.96
C GLN A 361 0.96 -2.02 -37.30
N ASN A 362 1.77 -1.20 -36.63
CA ASN A 362 1.75 0.27 -36.75
C ASN A 362 3.18 0.80 -36.88
N THR A 363 3.86 0.42 -37.95
CA THR A 363 5.25 0.82 -38.24
C THR A 363 5.41 2.34 -38.37
N GLU A 364 4.37 3.05 -38.80
CA GLU A 364 4.32 4.52 -38.89
C GLU A 364 4.35 5.23 -37.53
N CYS A 365 4.00 4.54 -36.43
CA CYS A 365 3.83 5.17 -35.12
C CYS A 365 5.07 4.98 -34.24
N SER A 366 5.89 6.02 -34.13
CA SER A 366 7.05 6.05 -33.22
C SER A 366 6.62 6.33 -31.77
N ILE A 367 6.22 5.28 -31.04
CA ILE A 367 5.88 5.38 -29.61
C ILE A 367 6.86 4.58 -28.75
N SER A 368 7.31 5.15 -27.63
CA SER A 368 8.14 4.43 -26.65
C SER A 368 7.31 3.47 -25.79
N PHE A 369 7.95 2.41 -25.27
CA PHE A 369 7.29 1.42 -24.41
C PHE A 369 6.65 2.06 -23.16
N SER A 370 7.36 2.99 -22.51
CA SER A 370 6.86 3.70 -21.33
C SER A 370 5.59 4.51 -21.66
N LYS A 371 5.58 5.20 -22.81
CA LYS A 371 4.41 5.97 -23.24
C LYS A 371 3.25 5.05 -23.62
N PHE A 372 3.52 3.97 -24.36
CA PHE A 372 2.56 2.91 -24.68
C PHE A 372 1.90 2.34 -23.41
N SER A 373 2.70 1.98 -22.41
CA SER A 373 2.22 1.47 -21.12
C SER A 373 1.37 2.50 -20.36
N SER A 374 1.70 3.79 -20.46
CA SER A 374 0.97 4.87 -19.80
C SER A 374 -0.37 5.20 -20.46
N LEU A 375 -0.43 5.11 -21.80
CA LEU A 375 -1.61 5.41 -22.60
C LEU A 375 -2.56 4.22 -22.74
N ARG A 376 -2.19 3.04 -22.21
CA ARG A 376 -3.05 1.86 -22.19
C ARG A 376 -4.40 2.19 -21.54
N PRO A 377 -5.52 1.80 -22.17
CA PRO A 377 -6.85 1.95 -21.59
C PRO A 377 -6.97 1.34 -20.19
N SER A 378 -7.63 2.06 -19.28
CA SER A 378 -7.69 1.67 -17.85
C SER A 378 -8.51 0.39 -17.59
N ASN A 379 -9.42 0.06 -18.51
CA ASN A 379 -10.23 -1.16 -18.53
C ASN A 379 -9.40 -2.40 -18.91
N VAL A 380 -8.23 -2.24 -19.53
CA VAL A 380 -7.33 -3.34 -19.87
C VAL A 380 -6.36 -3.62 -18.71
N LYS A 381 -6.39 -4.84 -18.17
CA LYS A 381 -5.54 -5.30 -17.07
C LYS A 381 -4.50 -6.31 -17.57
N THR A 382 -3.34 -6.33 -16.92
CA THR A 382 -2.31 -7.38 -17.09
C THR A 382 -2.68 -8.63 -16.32
N MET A 383 -2.24 -9.81 -16.80
CA MET A 383 -2.46 -11.10 -16.13
C MET A 383 -2.14 -11.08 -14.63
N ASN A 384 -1.04 -10.45 -14.21
CA ASN A 384 -0.62 -10.40 -12.80
C ASN A 384 -1.65 -9.77 -11.85
N LYS A 385 -2.61 -9.00 -12.37
CA LYS A 385 -3.66 -8.37 -11.56
C LYS A 385 -4.93 -9.22 -11.46
N ASN A 386 -4.98 -10.33 -12.17
CA ASN A 386 -6.09 -11.26 -12.13
C ASN A 386 -5.69 -12.46 -11.27
N ALA A 387 -6.14 -12.46 -10.03
CA ALA A 387 -5.95 -13.61 -9.15
C ALA A 387 -6.84 -14.75 -9.67
N PHE A 388 -6.23 -15.82 -10.20
CA PHE A 388 -6.85 -17.13 -10.39
C PHE A 388 -7.91 -17.32 -11.49
N ASN A 389 -7.70 -16.84 -12.72
CA ASN A 389 -8.56 -17.23 -13.86
C ASN A 389 -7.86 -18.06 -14.94
N ASN A 390 -6.62 -18.48 -14.74
CA ASN A 390 -6.01 -19.44 -15.66
C ASN A 390 -6.61 -20.81 -15.36
N CYS A 391 -6.98 -21.57 -16.39
CA CYS A 391 -7.37 -22.96 -16.23
C CYS A 391 -6.22 -23.74 -15.57
N LEU A 392 -6.40 -24.12 -14.31
CA LEU A 392 -5.50 -25.01 -13.57
C LEU A 392 -5.99 -26.46 -13.75
N CYS A 393 -6.15 -26.92 -15.00
CA CYS A 393 -6.43 -28.32 -15.20
C CYS A 393 -5.17 -29.15 -14.90
N GLU A 394 -5.40 -30.40 -14.50
CA GLU A 394 -4.33 -31.36 -14.21
C GLU A 394 -3.34 -31.46 -15.37
N TYR A 395 -3.83 -31.51 -16.61
CA TYR A 395 -3.00 -31.62 -17.81
C TYR A 395 -2.07 -30.42 -18.02
N CYS A 396 -2.60 -29.18 -18.02
CA CYS A 396 -1.79 -27.99 -18.25
C CYS A 396 -0.75 -27.81 -17.14
N THR A 397 -1.15 -28.07 -15.90
CA THR A 397 -0.25 -27.88 -14.75
C THR A 397 0.85 -28.92 -14.71
N ASN A 398 0.53 -30.18 -15.01
CA ASN A 398 1.52 -31.24 -15.09
C ASN A 398 2.53 -31.05 -16.23
N ILE A 399 2.11 -30.49 -17.37
CA ILE A 399 3.05 -30.14 -18.44
C ILE A 399 4.04 -29.07 -17.97
N GLU A 400 3.56 -28.02 -17.28
CA GLU A 400 4.43 -26.97 -16.73
C GLU A 400 5.39 -27.51 -15.65
N LEU A 401 4.93 -28.43 -14.80
CA LEU A 401 5.77 -29.08 -13.78
C LEU A 401 6.87 -29.94 -14.43
N LYS A 402 6.56 -30.65 -15.53
CA LYS A 402 7.54 -31.40 -16.31
C LYS A 402 8.57 -30.49 -16.99
N VAL A 403 8.13 -29.37 -17.59
CA VAL A 403 9.06 -28.39 -18.20
C VAL A 403 10.04 -27.84 -17.16
N LYS A 404 9.57 -27.50 -15.97
CA LYS A 404 10.44 -27.03 -14.87
C LYS A 404 11.45 -28.09 -14.43
N ALA A 405 11.06 -29.36 -14.43
CA ALA A 405 11.97 -30.45 -14.13
C ALA A 405 13.06 -30.60 -15.19
N ILE A 406 12.70 -30.49 -16.48
CA ILE A 406 13.66 -30.49 -17.59
C ILE A 406 14.62 -29.29 -17.48
N GLU A 407 14.11 -28.10 -17.16
CA GLU A 407 14.92 -26.89 -16.99
C GLU A 407 15.97 -27.05 -15.87
N LYS A 408 15.62 -27.73 -14.76
CA LYS A 408 16.60 -28.02 -13.69
C LYS A 408 17.76 -28.88 -14.17
N VAL A 409 17.51 -29.83 -15.07
CA VAL A 409 18.52 -30.78 -15.57
C VAL A 409 19.35 -30.16 -16.67
N VAL A 410 18.71 -29.49 -17.63
CA VAL A 410 19.38 -28.91 -18.80
C VAL A 410 20.02 -27.57 -18.47
N GLY A 411 19.53 -26.85 -17.46
CA GLY A 411 19.92 -25.50 -17.09
C GLY A 411 19.29 -24.44 -18.01
N ASN A 412 19.77 -23.19 -17.92
CA ASN A 412 19.30 -22.05 -18.73
C ASN A 412 19.43 -22.21 -20.26
N ARG A 413 20.02 -23.32 -20.74
CA ARG A 413 20.11 -23.70 -22.16
C ARG A 413 18.96 -24.61 -22.61
N SER A 414 17.90 -24.77 -21.81
CA SER A 414 16.73 -25.56 -22.23
C SER A 414 16.16 -25.01 -23.53
N PHE A 415 16.00 -25.89 -24.53
CA PHE A 415 15.33 -25.59 -25.79
C PHE A 415 13.81 -25.39 -25.60
N VAL A 416 13.30 -25.74 -24.42
CA VAL A 416 11.90 -25.56 -24.03
C VAL A 416 11.80 -24.71 -22.77
N LYS A 417 11.11 -23.57 -22.84
CA LYS A 417 10.87 -22.71 -21.66
C LYS A 417 9.43 -22.79 -21.17
N ASN A 418 8.49 -23.04 -22.07
CA ASN A 418 7.08 -23.10 -21.73
C ASN A 418 6.36 -24.20 -22.52
N ARG A 419 5.11 -24.49 -22.13
CA ARG A 419 4.25 -25.49 -22.79
C ARG A 419 4.00 -25.21 -24.27
N TYR A 420 4.04 -23.95 -24.69
CA TYR A 420 3.81 -23.57 -26.08
C TYR A 420 5.02 -23.90 -26.95
N ASP A 421 6.23 -23.80 -26.40
CA ASP A 421 7.46 -24.18 -27.09
C ASP A 421 7.47 -25.69 -27.38
N ILE A 422 7.03 -26.53 -26.43
CA ILE A 422 6.82 -27.97 -26.68
C ILE A 422 5.86 -28.16 -27.85
N SER A 423 4.72 -27.47 -27.82
CA SER A 423 3.72 -27.61 -28.88
C SER A 423 4.31 -27.25 -30.25
N LYS A 424 5.08 -26.14 -30.34
CA LYS A 424 5.76 -25.72 -31.56
C LYS A 424 6.76 -26.76 -32.05
N GLU A 425 7.56 -27.34 -31.17
CA GLU A 425 8.58 -28.34 -31.52
C GLU A 425 7.95 -29.63 -32.06
N THR A 426 6.75 -29.96 -31.61
CA THR A 426 6.00 -31.12 -32.12
C THR A 426 5.29 -30.86 -33.45
N LEU A 427 5.37 -29.64 -34.02
CA LEU A 427 4.71 -29.25 -35.26
C LEU A 427 5.73 -28.90 -36.33
N CYS A 428 5.37 -29.07 -37.61
CA CYS A 428 6.20 -28.60 -38.71
C CYS A 428 6.38 -27.07 -38.67
N ILE A 429 7.51 -26.58 -39.19
CA ILE A 429 7.73 -25.15 -39.39
C ILE A 429 6.59 -24.59 -40.25
N LYS A 430 6.12 -23.37 -39.92
CA LYS A 430 5.08 -22.70 -40.69
C LYS A 430 5.59 -22.46 -42.11
N ALA A 431 4.70 -22.60 -43.10
CA ALA A 431 5.04 -22.18 -44.45
C ALA A 431 5.36 -20.68 -44.44
N ASN A 432 6.29 -20.26 -45.30
CA ASN A 432 6.66 -18.85 -45.41
C ASN A 432 5.38 -18.01 -45.56
N TYR A 433 5.22 -17.01 -44.70
CA TYR A 433 4.07 -16.10 -44.63
C TYR A 433 2.74 -16.64 -44.08
N SER A 434 2.64 -17.91 -43.66
CA SER A 434 1.40 -18.42 -43.06
C SER A 434 1.28 -18.05 -41.58
N GLN A 435 0.16 -17.44 -41.17
CA GLN A 435 -0.09 -17.13 -39.75
C GLN A 435 -0.28 -18.41 -38.92
N PHE A 436 -0.85 -19.45 -39.52
CA PHE A 436 -1.22 -20.71 -38.87
C PHE A 436 -0.39 -21.90 -39.38
N TYR A 437 -0.30 -22.94 -38.55
CA TYR A 437 0.26 -24.23 -38.93
C TYR A 437 -0.70 -24.98 -39.86
N HIS A 438 -0.17 -25.88 -40.69
CA HIS A 438 -1.00 -26.69 -41.58
C HIS A 438 -1.97 -27.57 -40.77
N LYS A 439 -3.24 -27.65 -41.21
CA LYS A 439 -4.31 -28.37 -40.49
C LYS A 439 -3.93 -29.82 -40.18
N LYS A 440 -3.32 -30.54 -41.14
CA LYS A 440 -2.82 -31.92 -40.94
C LYS A 440 -1.83 -32.05 -39.76
N CYS A 441 -1.00 -31.04 -39.50
CA CYS A 441 -0.07 -31.04 -38.37
C CYS A 441 -0.81 -30.86 -37.03
N LEU A 442 -1.80 -29.95 -36.99
CA LEU A 442 -2.62 -29.70 -35.81
C LEU A 442 -3.47 -30.93 -35.44
N GLU A 443 -4.01 -31.62 -36.45
CA GLU A 443 -4.76 -32.87 -36.28
C GLU A 443 -3.85 -34.10 -36.01
N ARG A 444 -2.53 -33.92 -35.95
CA ARG A 444 -1.55 -35.01 -35.75
C ARG A 444 -1.59 -36.11 -36.82
N LYS A 445 -2.05 -35.79 -38.03
CA LYS A 445 -2.06 -36.68 -39.21
C LYS A 445 -0.89 -36.41 -40.16
N CYS A 446 0.19 -35.80 -39.66
CA CYS A 446 1.36 -35.46 -40.46
C CYS A 446 2.50 -36.39 -40.08
N ASP A 447 3.03 -37.13 -41.03
CA ASP A 447 4.12 -38.10 -40.78
C ASP A 447 5.46 -37.41 -40.50
N LYS A 448 5.57 -36.12 -40.89
CA LYS A 448 6.78 -35.32 -40.71
C LYS A 448 6.89 -34.65 -39.34
N CYS A 449 5.84 -34.56 -38.53
CA CYS A 449 5.93 -33.94 -37.21
C CYS A 449 5.13 -34.72 -36.18
N GLY A 450 5.49 -34.58 -34.91
CA GLY A 450 4.67 -35.15 -33.85
C GLY A 450 5.44 -35.30 -32.54
N PRO A 451 4.77 -35.88 -31.53
CA PRO A 451 5.37 -36.12 -30.23
C PRO A 451 6.63 -36.99 -30.30
N ALA A 452 6.68 -37.96 -31.22
CA ALA A 452 7.82 -38.87 -31.35
C ALA A 452 9.14 -38.16 -31.67
N LYS A 453 9.12 -37.10 -32.50
CA LYS A 453 10.31 -36.29 -32.79
C LYS A 453 10.80 -35.56 -31.55
N PHE A 454 9.88 -34.97 -30.80
CA PHE A 454 10.19 -34.30 -29.54
C PHE A 454 10.78 -35.27 -28.52
N THR A 455 10.23 -36.49 -28.42
CA THR A 455 10.77 -37.53 -27.53
C THR A 455 12.22 -37.85 -27.88
N LYS A 456 12.56 -38.01 -29.17
CA LYS A 456 13.94 -38.24 -29.61
C LYS A 456 14.88 -37.10 -29.21
N SER A 457 14.51 -35.85 -29.51
CA SER A 457 15.30 -34.67 -29.13
C SER A 457 15.47 -34.57 -27.60
N LEU A 458 14.46 -34.96 -26.83
CA LEU A 458 14.51 -34.95 -25.37
C LEU A 458 15.40 -36.08 -24.83
N THR A 459 15.30 -37.29 -25.37
CA THR A 459 16.14 -38.43 -24.95
C THR A 459 17.61 -38.16 -25.21
N ASP A 460 17.95 -37.56 -26.34
CA ASP A 460 19.34 -37.21 -26.67
C ASP A 460 19.96 -36.21 -25.68
N VAL A 461 19.12 -35.32 -25.14
CA VAL A 461 19.54 -34.32 -24.15
C VAL A 461 19.63 -34.93 -22.75
N LEU A 462 18.70 -35.82 -22.39
CA LEU A 462 18.67 -36.48 -21.08
C LEU A 462 19.76 -37.55 -20.93
N ASN A 463 20.00 -38.34 -21.98
CA ASN A 463 21.02 -39.40 -21.97
C ASN A 463 22.44 -38.84 -21.79
N LYS A 464 22.70 -37.59 -22.20
CA LYS A 464 24.00 -36.93 -22.00
C LYS A 464 24.33 -36.62 -20.54
N LYS A 465 23.36 -36.65 -19.63
CA LYS A 465 23.56 -36.23 -18.23
C LYS A 465 23.31 -37.31 -17.19
N SER A 466 22.83 -38.51 -17.59
CA SER A 466 22.67 -39.71 -16.73
C SER A 466 22.16 -39.41 -15.31
N THR A 467 21.19 -38.49 -15.20
CA THR A 467 20.59 -38.09 -13.91
C THR A 467 19.12 -38.47 -13.88
N THR A 468 18.74 -39.20 -12.84
CA THR A 468 17.33 -39.40 -12.46
C THR A 468 16.69 -38.04 -12.15
N VAL A 469 15.51 -37.78 -12.74
CA VAL A 469 14.83 -36.48 -12.63
C VAL A 469 13.56 -36.62 -11.80
N GLU A 470 13.57 -36.02 -10.61
CA GLU A 470 12.37 -35.92 -9.78
C GLU A 470 11.51 -34.72 -10.19
N TRP A 471 10.19 -34.93 -10.25
CA TRP A 471 9.23 -33.88 -10.54
C TRP A 471 7.94 -34.08 -9.75
N HIS A 472 7.22 -32.99 -9.49
CA HIS A 472 5.96 -33.03 -8.76
C HIS A 472 4.80 -33.19 -9.74
N ARG A 473 3.86 -34.08 -9.39
CA ARG A 473 2.58 -34.24 -10.10
C ARG A 473 1.47 -33.55 -9.34
N TRP A 474 0.64 -32.80 -10.05
CA TRP A 474 -0.68 -32.37 -9.60
C TRP A 474 -1.69 -33.45 -9.95
N GLU A 475 -2.49 -33.86 -8.98
CA GLU A 475 -3.63 -34.77 -9.18
C GLU A 475 -4.79 -34.34 -8.26
N ASN A 476 -6.02 -34.56 -8.70
CA ASN A 476 -7.20 -34.36 -7.86
C ASN A 476 -7.45 -35.64 -7.07
N GLN A 477 -7.22 -35.62 -5.76
CA GLN A 477 -7.53 -36.75 -4.88
C GLN A 477 -8.97 -36.66 -4.37
N THR A 478 -9.78 -37.68 -4.66
CA THR A 478 -11.08 -37.88 -4.01
C THR A 478 -10.84 -38.50 -2.63
N ILE A 479 -10.97 -37.70 -1.58
CA ILE A 479 -10.89 -38.19 -0.21
C ILE A 479 -12.17 -38.98 0.08
N ILE A 480 -12.09 -40.31 0.00
CA ILE A 480 -13.16 -41.19 0.48
C ILE A 480 -13.07 -41.17 2.01
N HIS A 481 -13.91 -40.37 2.65
CA HIS A 481 -14.11 -40.47 4.08
C HIS A 481 -14.74 -41.84 4.37
N LYS A 482 -13.95 -42.79 4.90
CA LYS A 482 -14.51 -43.95 5.58
C LYS A 482 -15.36 -43.43 6.74
N ARG A 483 -16.67 -43.66 6.66
CA ARG A 483 -17.62 -43.36 7.74
C ARG A 483 -17.43 -44.33 8.89
#